data_AF-A0A562KUN6-F1
#
_entry.id   AF-A0A562KUN6-F1
#
_cell.length_a   1.000
_cell.length_b   1.000
_cell.length_c   1.000
_cell.angle_alpha   90.00
_cell.angle_beta   90.00
_cell.angle_gamma   90.00
#
_symmetry.space_group_name_H-M   'P 1'
#
loop_
_entity.id
_entity.type
_entity.pdbx_description
1 polymer ?
#
loop_
_entity_poly.entity_id
_entity_poly.type
_entity_poly.pdbx_seq_one_letter_code
_entity_poly.pdbx_strand_id
1 'polypeptide(L)'
;MNGTEGYAVFFFPQALEALGEAIKPYLMQADKAEPWVLCHQIDTAGALLEMTLQGHNAEGAPVEIELMVPNSMVRMIVSARSDEVFGFSPHRFTKVAPAASAIPAAPATEAAGKPKA
;
A
#
# COMPACT_ATOMS: atom_id res chain seq x y z
N MET A 1 14.86 -1.50 6.13
CA MET A 1 14.04 -2.64 5.69
C MET A 1 12.68 -2.08 5.31
N ASN A 2 12.51 -1.60 4.07
CA ASN A 2 11.23 -1.07 3.62
C ASN A 2 10.92 -1.77 2.30
N GLY A 3 9.92 -2.64 2.30
CA GLY A 3 9.36 -3.16 1.06
C GLY A 3 8.88 -1.97 0.23
N THR A 4 9.27 -1.94 -1.03
CA THR A 4 8.88 -0.87 -1.95
C THR A 4 7.42 -1.08 -2.31
N GLU A 5 6.50 -0.66 -1.44
CA GLU A 5 5.10 -0.55 -1.78
C GLU A 5 4.90 0.61 -2.73
N GLY A 6 4.26 0.35 -3.87
CA GLY A 6 3.96 1.39 -4.84
C GLY A 6 3.85 0.87 -6.26
N TYR A 7 3.99 1.79 -7.20
CA TYR A 7 3.83 1.58 -8.63
C TYR A 7 5.06 2.10 -9.37
N ALA A 8 5.63 1.26 -10.24
CA ALA A 8 6.61 1.68 -11.23
C ALA A 8 5.89 1.98 -12.54
N VAL A 9 5.98 3.23 -12.99
CA VAL A 9 5.36 3.72 -14.23
C VAL A 9 6.42 3.86 -15.31
N PHE A 10 6.23 3.13 -16.41
CA PHE A 10 7.10 3.14 -17.57
C PHE A 10 6.44 3.93 -18.69
N PHE A 11 7.20 4.83 -19.30
CA PHE A 11 6.75 5.69 -20.38
C PHE A 11 7.23 5.17 -21.74
N PHE A 12 6.53 5.53 -22.81
CA PHE A 12 7.09 5.34 -24.14
C PHE A 12 8.30 6.27 -24.36
N PRO A 13 9.30 5.90 -25.19
CA PRO A 13 10.43 6.78 -25.49
C PRO A 13 9.99 8.17 -25.99
N GLN A 14 9.01 8.22 -26.91
CA GLN A 14 8.48 9.50 -27.39
C GLN A 14 7.83 10.36 -26.30
N ALA A 15 7.33 9.74 -25.22
CA ALA A 15 6.76 10.48 -24.10
C ALA A 15 7.86 11.13 -23.25
N LEU A 16 8.96 10.42 -23.01
CA LEU A 16 10.11 11.00 -22.31
C LEU A 16 10.72 12.17 -23.08
N GLU A 17 10.77 12.07 -24.41
CA GLU A 17 11.19 13.18 -25.28
C GLU A 17 10.24 14.37 -25.19
N ALA A 18 8.92 14.12 -25.25
CA ALA A 18 7.91 15.18 -25.19
C ALA A 18 7.83 15.87 -23.82
N LEU A 19 7.99 15.12 -22.73
CA LEU A 19 8.00 15.65 -21.36
C LEU A 19 9.31 16.39 -21.04
N GLY A 20 10.41 16.03 -21.72
CA GLY A 20 11.67 16.76 -21.69
C GLY A 20 12.34 16.80 -20.32
N GLU A 21 12.94 17.94 -19.96
CA GLU A 21 13.70 18.09 -18.70
C GLU A 21 12.83 17.99 -17.45
N ALA A 22 11.52 18.26 -17.55
CA ALA A 22 10.62 18.32 -16.40
C ALA A 22 10.41 16.95 -15.72
N ILE A 23 10.47 15.85 -16.48
CA ILE A 23 10.26 14.50 -15.92
C ILE A 23 11.53 13.92 -15.30
N LYS A 24 12.72 14.39 -15.73
CA LYS A 24 14.00 13.80 -15.34
C LYS A 24 14.24 13.68 -13.83
N PRO A 25 13.89 14.66 -12.98
CA PRO A 25 14.10 14.54 -11.54
C PRO A 25 13.32 13.40 -10.89
N TYR A 26 12.26 12.92 -11.54
CA TYR A 26 11.38 11.87 -11.04
C TYR A 26 11.69 10.48 -11.62
N LEU A 27 12.60 10.40 -12.59
CA LEU A 27 13.02 9.15 -13.19
C LEU A 27 13.98 8.41 -12.27
N MET A 28 13.57 7.23 -11.83
CA MET A 28 14.47 6.24 -11.29
C MET A 28 15.20 5.55 -12.44
N GLN A 29 16.51 5.43 -12.30
CA GLN A 29 17.34 4.65 -13.20
C GLN A 29 18.11 3.64 -12.37
N ALA A 30 17.99 2.37 -12.72
CA ALA A 30 18.94 1.34 -12.31
C ALA A 30 19.88 1.05 -13.47
N ASP A 31 21.11 0.64 -13.17
CA ASP A 31 22.12 0.35 -14.18
C ASP A 31 21.58 -0.63 -15.24
N LYS A 32 21.53 -0.17 -16.49
CA LYS A 32 20.99 -0.87 -17.68
C LYS A 32 19.48 -1.13 -17.70
N ALA A 33 18.71 -0.67 -16.71
CA ALA A 33 17.26 -0.78 -16.74
C ALA A 33 16.64 0.43 -17.47
N GLU A 34 15.46 0.22 -18.03
CA GLU A 34 14.66 1.31 -18.59
C GLU A 34 14.20 2.26 -17.48
N PRO A 35 14.22 3.58 -17.66
CA PRO A 35 13.78 4.51 -16.63
C PRO A 35 12.29 4.35 -16.28
N TRP A 36 11.96 4.45 -15.01
CA TRP A 36 10.58 4.45 -14.51
C TRP A 36 10.36 5.56 -13.51
N VAL A 37 9.11 5.95 -13.29
CA VAL A 37 8.72 6.81 -12.17
C VAL A 37 8.15 5.95 -11.06
N LEU A 38 8.65 6.11 -9.83
CA LEU A 38 8.10 5.45 -8.66
C LEU A 38 7.01 6.31 -8.04
N CYS A 39 5.81 5.75 -7.94
CA CYS A 39 4.63 6.38 -7.36
C CYS A 39 4.13 5.55 -6.19
N HIS A 40 3.43 6.16 -5.25
CA HIS A 40 2.76 5.42 -4.17
C HIS A 40 1.25 5.29 -4.42
N GLN A 41 0.67 6.22 -5.20
CA GLN A 41 -0.74 6.18 -5.63
C GLN A 41 -0.85 6.53 -7.12
N ILE A 42 -1.87 5.96 -7.76
CA ILE A 42 -2.24 6.21 -9.16
C ILE A 42 -3.77 6.30 -9.25
N ASP A 43 -4.28 7.36 -9.88
CA ASP A 43 -5.66 7.48 -10.31
C ASP A 43 -5.75 7.54 -11.85
N THR A 44 -6.63 6.72 -12.41
CA THR A 44 -6.85 6.58 -13.86
C THR A 44 -8.26 7.01 -14.30
N ALA A 45 -9.08 7.53 -13.38
CA ALA A 45 -10.46 7.89 -13.64
C ALA A 45 -10.62 9.15 -14.53
N GLY A 46 -9.58 10.00 -14.57
CA GLY A 46 -9.56 11.26 -15.31
C GLY A 46 -9.09 11.14 -16.77
N ALA A 47 -9.01 12.31 -17.43
CA ALA A 47 -8.39 12.43 -18.76
C ALA A 47 -6.86 12.32 -18.71
N LEU A 48 -6.29 12.56 -17.54
CA LEU A 48 -4.88 12.40 -17.23
C LEU A 48 -4.72 11.29 -16.20
N LEU A 49 -3.56 10.65 -16.24
CA LEU A 49 -3.10 9.74 -15.22
C LEU A 49 -2.50 10.59 -14.12
N GLU A 50 -3.14 10.53 -12.96
CA GLU A 50 -2.71 11.25 -11.77
C GLU A 50 -1.82 10.31 -10.95
N MET A 51 -0.57 10.72 -10.73
CA MET A 51 0.44 9.96 -10.03
C MET A 51 0.89 10.73 -8.81
N THR A 52 0.82 10.11 -7.64
CA THR A 52 1.30 10.72 -6.39
C THR A 52 2.68 10.16 -6.04
N LEU A 53 3.67 11.05 -5.93
CA LEU A 53 5.08 10.75 -5.66
C LEU A 53 5.47 11.32 -4.29
N GLN A 54 6.45 10.69 -3.65
CA GLN A 54 7.12 11.26 -2.48
C GLN A 54 8.44 11.89 -2.91
N GLY A 55 8.64 13.16 -2.58
CA GLY A 55 9.86 13.91 -2.85
C GLY A 55 10.39 14.59 -1.59
N HIS A 56 11.45 15.37 -1.76
CA HIS A 56 11.98 16.25 -0.72
C HIS A 56 12.12 17.65 -1.31
N ASN A 57 11.77 18.67 -0.52
CA ASN A 57 12.00 20.06 -0.92
C ASN A 57 13.48 20.45 -0.74
N ALA A 58 13.82 21.70 -1.07
CA ALA A 58 15.19 22.22 -0.95
C ALA A 58 15.78 22.16 0.46
N GLU A 59 14.94 22.06 1.50
CA GLU A 59 15.32 21.98 2.91
C GLU A 59 15.43 20.53 3.40
N GLY A 60 15.17 19.55 2.52
CA GLY A 60 15.16 18.13 2.85
C GLY A 60 13.89 17.67 3.59
N ALA A 61 12.85 18.51 3.67
CA ALA A 61 11.57 18.10 4.23
C ALA A 61 10.79 17.26 3.22
N PRO A 62 10.10 16.19 3.66
CA PRO A 62 9.30 15.37 2.77
C PRO A 62 8.13 16.18 2.20
N VAL A 63 7.90 16.05 0.89
CA VAL A 63 6.77 16.66 0.20
C VAL A 63 6.07 15.63 -0.67
N GLU A 64 4.76 15.79 -0.79
CA GLU A 64 3.96 15.03 -1.73
C GLU A 64 3.88 15.79 -3.06
N ILE A 65 4.13 15.09 -4.16
CA ILE A 65 4.15 15.67 -5.50
C ILE A 65 3.09 14.96 -6.32
N GLU A 66 2.18 15.73 -6.90
CA GLU A 66 1.17 15.23 -7.83
C GLU A 66 1.64 15.49 -9.26
N LEU A 67 1.83 14.40 -10.02
CA LEU A 67 2.25 14.43 -11.41
C LEU A 67 1.10 13.97 -12.29
N MET A 68 0.64 14.83 -13.18
CA MET A 68 -0.42 14.52 -14.12
C MET A 68 0.16 14.33 -15.53
N VAL A 69 -0.06 13.17 -16.14
CA VAL A 69 0.44 12.85 -17.49
C VAL A 69 -0.66 12.23 -18.35
N PRO A 70 -0.70 12.48 -19.67
CA PRO A 70 -1.65 11.80 -20.55
C PRO A 70 -1.50 10.28 -20.50
N ASN A 71 -2.60 9.52 -20.37
CA ASN A 71 -2.55 8.05 -20.31
C ASN A 71 -1.88 7.43 -21.54
N SER A 72 -1.97 8.08 -22.71
CA SER A 72 -1.34 7.65 -23.96
C SER A 72 0.19 7.69 -23.95
N MET A 73 0.78 8.42 -23.01
CA MET A 73 2.24 8.50 -22.83
C MET A 73 2.80 7.35 -22.00
N VAL A 74 1.94 6.65 -21.25
CA VAL A 74 2.33 5.56 -20.36
C VAL A 74 2.24 4.24 -21.10
N ARG A 75 3.33 3.47 -21.05
CA ARG A 75 3.44 2.16 -21.68
C ARG A 75 2.99 1.04 -20.75
N MET A 76 3.40 1.12 -19.48
CA MET A 76 3.16 0.06 -18.51
C MET A 76 3.19 0.60 -17.09
N ILE A 77 2.32 0.09 -16.23
CA ILE A 77 2.30 0.36 -14.80
C ILE A 77 2.46 -0.97 -14.07
N VAL A 78 3.44 -1.07 -13.18
CA VAL A 78 3.73 -2.28 -12.40
C VAL A 78 3.51 -1.97 -10.93
N SER A 79 2.55 -2.63 -10.29
CA SER A 79 2.37 -2.55 -8.84
C SER A 79 3.30 -3.52 -8.14
N ALA A 80 4.14 -3.02 -7.23
CA ALA A 80 4.84 -3.82 -6.25
C ALA A 80 4.13 -3.65 -4.91
N ARG A 81 3.47 -4.72 -4.44
CA ARG A 81 3.01 -4.81 -3.06
C ARG A 81 3.86 -5.86 -2.39
N SER A 82 4.64 -5.44 -1.39
CA SER A 82 5.32 -6.36 -0.50
C SER A 82 4.35 -6.79 0.59
N ASP A 83 3.33 -7.55 0.23
CA ASP A 83 2.65 -8.37 1.23
C ASP A 83 3.41 -9.69 1.31
N GLU A 84 3.96 -10.00 2.48
CA GLU A 84 4.02 -11.40 2.87
C GLU A 84 2.63 -12.00 2.57
N VAL A 85 2.60 -13.04 1.73
CA VAL A 85 1.43 -13.72 1.14
C VAL A 85 1.00 -13.22 -0.27
N PHE A 86 1.85 -13.47 -1.27
CA PHE A 86 1.39 -13.82 -2.62
C PHE A 86 1.55 -15.33 -2.85
N GLY A 87 0.42 -16.04 -2.99
CA GLY A 87 0.39 -17.46 -3.36
C GLY A 87 -1.02 -18.03 -3.27
N PHE A 88 -1.44 -18.82 -4.28
CA PHE A 88 -2.63 -19.65 -4.22
C PHE A 88 -2.42 -20.80 -3.22
N SER A 89 -2.39 -20.51 -1.92
CA SER A 89 -2.60 -21.55 -0.92
C SER A 89 -4.11 -21.73 -0.75
N PRO A 90 -4.64 -22.98 -0.80
CA PRO A 90 -6.04 -23.22 -0.47
C PRO A 90 -6.30 -22.65 0.91
N HIS A 91 -7.32 -21.81 1.03
CA HIS A 91 -7.75 -21.26 2.30
C HIS A 91 -7.93 -22.41 3.30
N ARG A 92 -6.96 -22.59 4.20
CA ARG A 92 -7.28 -23.20 5.48
C ARG A 92 -8.07 -22.12 6.20
N PHE A 93 -9.38 -22.23 6.11
CA PHE A 93 -10.26 -21.67 7.12
C PHE A 93 -9.78 -22.24 8.46
N THR A 94 -8.92 -21.51 9.16
CA THR A 94 -8.82 -21.67 10.60
C THR A 94 -10.18 -21.26 11.11
N LYS A 95 -11.02 -22.27 11.35
CA LYS A 95 -12.21 -22.15 12.17
C LYS A 95 -11.77 -21.44 13.44
N VAL A 96 -12.07 -20.15 13.53
CA VAL A 96 -12.08 -19.46 14.81
C VAL A 96 -13.11 -20.23 15.62
N ALA A 97 -12.63 -21.07 16.53
CA ALA A 97 -13.49 -21.66 17.54
C ALA A 97 -14.13 -20.46 18.26
N PRO A 98 -15.46 -20.38 18.34
CA PRO A 98 -16.08 -19.34 19.14
C PRO A 98 -15.52 -19.50 20.56
N ALA A 99 -14.86 -18.46 21.04
CA ALA A 99 -14.50 -18.34 22.45
C ALA A 99 -15.80 -18.56 23.23
N ALA A 100 -15.87 -19.69 23.95
CA ALA A 100 -16.95 -19.95 24.87
C ALA A 100 -17.10 -18.73 25.76
N SER A 101 -18.27 -18.10 25.72
CA SER A 101 -18.66 -17.09 26.69
C SER A 101 -18.55 -17.72 28.07
N ALA A 102 -17.47 -17.43 28.78
CA ALA A 102 -17.39 -17.66 30.21
C ALA A 102 -18.40 -16.72 30.85
N ILE A 103 -19.55 -17.26 31.23
CA ILE A 103 -20.47 -16.61 32.15
C ILE A 103 -19.70 -16.45 33.47
N PRO A 104 -19.48 -15.23 33.99
CA PRO A 104 -18.90 -15.08 35.32
C PRO A 104 -19.94 -15.54 36.33
N ALA A 105 -19.65 -16.61 37.07
CA ALA A 105 -20.40 -17.01 38.24
C ALA A 105 -20.28 -15.91 39.29
N ALA A 106 -21.41 -15.27 39.62
CA ALA A 106 -21.53 -14.35 40.73
C ALA A 106 -21.25 -15.05 42.07
N PRO A 107 -20.68 -14.35 43.08
CA PRO A 107 -20.38 -14.95 44.38
C PRO A 107 -21.68 -15.11 45.17
N ALA A 108 -22.02 -16.35 45.53
CA ALA A 108 -23.09 -16.62 46.48
C ALA A 108 -22.58 -16.34 47.90
N THR A 109 -23.25 -15.39 48.54
CA THR A 109 -23.05 -14.90 49.89
C THR A 109 -23.21 -16.02 50.92
N GLU A 110 -22.22 -16.16 51.79
CA GLU A 110 -22.29 -16.91 53.04
C GLU A 110 -23.16 -16.14 54.05
N ALA A 111 -24.32 -16.69 54.42
CA ALA A 111 -25.03 -16.33 55.66
C ALA A 111 -26.04 -17.42 56.09
N ALA A 112 -25.67 -18.10 57.18
CA ALA A 112 -26.48 -18.50 58.33
C ALA A 112 -27.72 -19.40 58.17
N GLY A 113 -27.67 -20.57 58.83
CA GLY A 113 -28.86 -21.30 59.27
C GLY A 113 -28.60 -22.69 59.88
N LYS A 114 -28.26 -22.75 61.19
CA LYS A 114 -28.64 -23.90 62.06
C LYS A 114 -30.19 -23.89 62.19
N PRO A 115 -30.95 -24.99 62.45
CA PRO A 115 -30.66 -25.95 63.53
C PRO A 115 -31.23 -27.41 63.41
N LYS A 116 -30.89 -28.24 64.43
CA LYS A 116 -31.67 -29.29 65.13
C LYS A 116 -32.09 -30.61 64.43
N ALA A 117 -31.50 -31.73 64.91
CA ALA A 117 -32.19 -32.80 65.65
C ALA A 117 -31.15 -33.58 66.48
#